data_AF-A0A6B3MVK0-F1
#
_entry.id   AF-A0A6B3MVK0-F1
#
_cell.length_a   1.000
_cell.length_b   1.000
_cell.length_c   1.000
_cell.angle_alpha   90.00
_cell.angle_beta   90.00
_cell.angle_gamma   90.00
#
_symmetry.space_group_name_H-M   'P 1'
#
loop_
_entity.id
_entity.type
_entity.pdbx_description
1 polymer ?
#
loop_
_entity_poly.entity_id
_entity_poly.type
_entity_poly.pdbx_seq_one_letter_code
_entity_poly.pdbx_strand_id
1 'polypeptide(L)'
;MDFGMKLLELHFYPIKGKQDYFKVSGSGSLGEVHYEPGLPFLDSKTPDVQDRRFTVVKILESTHFKEDNFSEDEQAWMVREQLLLPERNAFEPDYLATIGRRLYEILGKDIQQVIEAAVAEAKRDRIFLHIRLRFPAEDPKPVRITDYPWELLHNQYGFLAHQGVTFSRYIAYRSPRPNLPGVERLNVLLISSGAGDERIGLKSLPAVEADAIANGLQRAQEQGKIQLEILESATLKALRRRLSKRQTSAVPQVLHFDGHGFFGKRCNEIGCKKVYNQGVTQCECGAPLAKKPQGYLVFEDSDAKADYVSAKELGELLGNLQLREQPHSASGIALVVLSACKSAMSGKSESVFNGVAQSLIGAGIPAVVAMTYSIRVDAASAFAEEFYRSVGEQESLAIALGRGQSAMGIEGNQWYRPVLYLRWEDNEGGQLFKSVEPDVLPQTMPTQPPSQSSRQLTRLQEDLEDLEEEYEACRIQYRGVIDDAERIRLKRKLNNLSEQIAEIQEQLEQL
;
A
#
# COMPACT_ATOMS: atom_id res chain seq x y z
N MET A 1 -5.09 20.06 1.59
CA MET A 1 -6.29 19.86 2.41
C MET A 1 -5.99 18.69 3.33
N ASP A 2 -6.05 18.94 4.64
CA ASP A 2 -5.70 17.96 5.68
C ASP A 2 -6.63 16.75 5.58
N PHE A 3 -6.09 15.65 5.06
CA PHE A 3 -6.62 14.33 5.37
C PHE A 3 -6.51 14.16 6.89
N GLY A 4 -7.48 13.52 7.55
CA GLY A 4 -7.58 13.42 9.02
C GLY A 4 -6.47 12.62 9.73
N MET A 5 -5.21 12.82 9.33
CA MET A 5 -4.02 12.15 9.81
C MET A 5 -2.80 13.05 9.60
N LYS A 6 -1.99 13.20 10.64
CA LYS A 6 -0.76 13.99 10.62
C LYS A 6 0.41 13.16 10.09
N LEU A 7 1.32 13.74 9.30
CA LEU A 7 2.56 13.08 8.84
C LEU A 7 3.77 13.50 9.68
N LEU A 8 4.61 12.52 10.04
CA LEU A 8 5.98 12.70 10.50
C LEU A 8 6.91 11.86 9.63
N GLU A 9 7.93 12.46 9.02
CA GLU A 9 8.95 11.73 8.27
C GLU A 9 10.21 11.54 9.12
N LEU A 10 10.67 10.29 9.21
CA LEU A 10 11.96 9.92 9.79
C LEU A 10 12.88 9.38 8.69
N HIS A 11 14.03 10.01 8.51
CA HIS A 11 14.98 9.66 7.46
C HIS A 11 16.15 8.88 8.03
N PHE A 12 16.40 7.69 7.51
CA PHE A 12 17.48 6.82 7.94
C PHE A 12 18.53 6.69 6.85
N TYR A 13 19.81 6.85 7.19
CA TYR A 13 20.91 6.76 6.23
C TYR A 13 22.10 5.97 6.79
N PRO A 14 22.73 5.09 5.99
CA PRO A 14 24.05 4.56 6.32
C PRO A 14 25.09 5.68 6.26
N ILE A 15 26.07 5.67 7.17
CA ILE A 15 27.16 6.65 7.17
C ILE A 15 28.36 6.07 6.41
N LYS A 16 28.79 6.74 5.35
CA LYS A 16 29.93 6.29 4.53
C LYS A 16 31.17 6.10 5.41
N GLY A 17 31.74 4.89 5.40
CA GLY A 17 32.93 4.54 6.17
C GLY A 17 32.68 4.14 7.64
N LYS A 18 31.44 4.23 8.15
CA LYS A 18 31.08 3.69 9.47
C LYS A 18 30.16 2.47 9.29
N GLN A 19 30.62 1.29 9.65
CA GLN A 19 29.86 0.04 9.46
C GLN A 19 28.87 -0.25 10.58
N ASP A 20 29.11 0.30 11.77
CA ASP A 20 28.32 0.04 12.99
C ASP A 20 27.45 1.23 13.41
N TYR A 21 27.28 2.22 12.53
CA TYR A 21 26.50 3.43 12.80
C TYR A 21 25.59 3.77 11.63
N PHE A 22 24.51 4.47 11.94
CA PHE A 22 23.64 5.11 10.96
C PHE A 22 23.31 6.53 11.40
N LYS A 23 22.74 7.32 10.49
CA LYS A 23 22.19 8.64 10.76
C LYS A 23 20.67 8.55 10.69
N VAL A 24 19.99 9.16 11.65
CA VAL A 24 18.56 9.41 11.61
C VAL A 24 18.30 10.92 11.68
N SER A 25 17.34 11.41 10.90
CA SER A 25 16.82 12.77 11.05
C SER A 25 15.29 12.80 11.04
N GLY A 26 14.72 13.82 11.68
CA GLY A 26 13.29 14.08 11.72
C GLY A 26 13.05 15.58 11.86
N SER A 27 11.95 16.07 11.31
CA SER A 27 11.55 17.47 11.42
C SER A 27 10.41 17.63 12.41
N GLY A 28 10.60 18.50 13.40
CA GLY A 28 9.57 18.89 14.37
C GLY A 28 9.26 20.38 14.30
N SER A 29 8.41 20.86 15.21
CA SER A 29 8.05 22.28 15.33
C SER A 29 9.24 23.20 15.63
N LEU A 30 10.35 22.65 16.14
CA LEU A 30 11.58 23.36 16.48
C LEU A 30 12.66 23.27 15.39
N GLY A 31 12.36 22.68 14.23
CA GLY A 31 13.29 22.49 13.12
C GLY A 31 13.70 21.04 12.87
N GLU A 32 14.67 20.85 11.98
CA GLU A 32 15.24 19.55 11.67
C GLU A 32 16.26 19.13 12.74
N VAL A 33 16.11 17.91 13.23
CA VAL A 33 17.00 17.28 14.20
C VAL A 33 17.70 16.11 13.54
N HIS A 34 18.98 15.89 13.86
CA HIS A 34 19.73 14.75 13.36
C HIS A 34 20.55 14.09 14.48
N TYR A 35 20.65 12.76 14.44
CA TYR A 35 21.40 11.96 15.40
C TYR A 35 22.16 10.82 14.68
N GLU A 36 23.33 10.44 15.20
CA GLU A 36 24.16 9.36 14.65
C GLU A 36 24.30 8.17 15.64
N PRO A 37 23.27 7.32 15.76
CA PRO A 37 23.32 6.17 16.64
C PRO A 37 24.20 5.02 16.14
N GLY A 38 24.71 4.24 17.10
CA GLY A 38 25.24 2.90 16.81
C GLY A 38 24.12 1.91 16.46
N LEU A 39 24.45 0.87 15.72
CA LEU A 39 23.49 -0.18 15.39
C LEU A 39 23.06 -0.94 16.65
N PRO A 40 21.75 -1.22 16.81
CA PRO A 40 21.26 -2.04 17.91
C PRO A 40 21.57 -3.52 17.66
N PHE A 41 21.56 -4.30 18.74
CA PHE A 41 21.76 -5.76 18.73
C PHE A 41 23.13 -6.20 18.17
N LEU A 42 24.18 -5.44 18.48
CA LEU A 42 25.56 -5.86 18.29
C LEU A 42 26.09 -6.46 19.61
N ASP A 43 26.73 -7.63 19.55
CA ASP A 43 27.19 -8.34 20.76
C ASP A 43 28.51 -7.79 21.33
N SER A 44 29.30 -7.05 20.54
CA SER A 44 30.54 -6.42 21.00
C SER A 44 30.79 -5.06 20.32
N LYS A 45 31.67 -4.23 20.91
CA LYS A 45 32.08 -2.90 20.40
C LYS A 45 33.29 -2.95 19.44
N THR A 46 33.73 -4.13 19.02
CA THR A 46 35.01 -4.37 18.30
C THR A 46 34.83 -5.31 17.11
N PRO A 47 35.75 -5.31 16.11
CA PRO A 47 35.54 -5.83 14.75
C PRO A 47 35.08 -7.28 14.57
N ASP A 48 35.24 -8.14 15.59
CA ASP A 48 34.65 -9.48 15.63
C ASP A 48 33.17 -9.43 16.08
N VAL A 49 32.41 -8.47 15.54
CA VAL A 49 31.01 -8.23 15.92
C VAL A 49 30.14 -9.39 15.46
N GLN A 50 29.63 -10.17 16.41
CA GLN A 50 28.52 -11.07 16.10
C GLN A 50 27.25 -10.22 15.94
N ASP A 51 26.82 -10.12 14.69
CA ASP A 51 25.60 -9.43 14.29
C ASP A 51 24.36 -10.24 14.73
N ARG A 52 23.72 -9.81 15.82
CA ARG A 52 22.54 -10.47 16.39
C ARG A 52 21.23 -10.01 15.77
N ARG A 53 21.25 -9.16 14.73
CA ARG A 53 20.04 -8.81 13.96
C ARG A 53 19.36 -10.05 13.40
N PHE A 54 20.14 -11.01 12.90
CA PHE A 54 19.59 -12.26 12.38
C PHE A 54 18.95 -13.11 13.48
N THR A 55 19.46 -13.06 14.70
CA THR A 55 18.82 -13.70 15.86
C THR A 55 17.50 -13.00 16.19
N VAL A 56 17.44 -11.67 16.18
CA VAL A 56 16.17 -10.92 16.34
C VAL A 56 15.17 -11.28 15.24
N VAL A 57 15.60 -11.33 13.98
CA VAL A 57 14.75 -11.76 12.84
C VAL A 57 14.23 -13.19 13.03
N LYS A 58 15.06 -14.13 13.54
CA LYS A 58 14.62 -15.49 13.87
C LYS A 58 13.57 -15.51 14.98
N ILE A 59 13.73 -14.67 16.01
CA ILE A 59 12.75 -14.52 17.10
C ILE A 59 11.41 -14.07 16.52
N LEU A 60 11.40 -13.01 15.71
CA LEU A 60 10.19 -12.44 15.13
C LEU A 60 9.52 -13.35 14.09
N GLU A 61 10.32 -14.13 13.35
CA GLU A 61 9.81 -15.16 12.44
C GLU A 61 9.11 -16.29 13.20
N SER A 62 9.53 -16.58 14.43
CA SER A 62 9.02 -17.69 15.21
C SER A 62 7.67 -17.35 15.86
N THR A 63 6.71 -18.26 15.79
CA THR A 63 5.45 -18.14 16.56
C THR A 63 5.60 -18.63 18.00
N HIS A 64 6.60 -19.47 18.26
CA HIS A 64 6.99 -19.95 19.57
C HIS A 64 8.47 -20.35 19.58
N PHE A 65 9.08 -20.41 20.77
CA PHE A 65 10.48 -20.84 20.88
C PHE A 65 10.62 -22.33 20.53
N LYS A 66 11.73 -22.65 19.85
CA LYS A 66 12.20 -24.02 19.59
C LYS A 66 13.72 -24.01 19.72
N GLU A 67 14.25 -24.85 20.59
CA GLU A 67 15.68 -24.93 20.90
C GLU A 67 16.54 -25.10 19.63
N ASP A 68 16.17 -26.05 18.77
CA ASP A 68 16.89 -26.38 17.53
C ASP A 68 17.02 -25.22 16.52
N ASN A 69 16.22 -24.16 16.66
CA ASN A 69 16.28 -22.99 15.78
C ASN A 69 17.40 -22.00 16.16
N PHE A 70 17.93 -22.11 17.38
CA PHE A 70 18.89 -21.16 17.96
C PHE A 70 20.12 -21.90 18.49
N SER A 71 21.31 -21.49 18.07
CA SER A 71 22.55 -22.04 18.64
C SER A 71 22.67 -21.73 20.13
N GLU A 72 23.45 -22.52 20.87
CA GLU A 72 23.75 -22.30 22.29
C GLU A 72 24.17 -20.85 22.62
N ASP A 73 25.01 -20.30 21.75
CA ASP A 73 25.49 -18.93 21.85
C ASP A 73 24.39 -17.89 21.58
N GLU A 74 23.50 -18.13 20.59
CA GLU A 74 22.30 -17.30 20.40
C GLU A 74 21.39 -17.35 21.63
N GLN A 75 21.14 -18.53 22.19
CA GLN A 75 20.29 -18.69 23.36
C GLN A 75 20.87 -17.99 24.59
N ALA A 76 22.18 -18.11 24.84
CA ALA A 76 22.86 -17.41 25.93
C ALA A 76 22.75 -15.88 25.79
N TRP A 77 22.93 -15.36 24.57
CA TRP A 77 22.69 -13.96 24.26
C TRP A 77 21.23 -13.56 24.54
N MET A 78 20.27 -14.34 24.06
CA MET A 78 18.83 -14.06 24.24
C MET A 78 18.43 -14.00 25.72
N VAL A 79 18.95 -14.87 26.58
CA VAL A 79 18.71 -14.81 28.04
C VAL A 79 19.28 -13.52 28.62
N ARG A 80 20.53 -13.17 28.28
CA ARG A 80 21.18 -11.95 28.76
C ARG A 80 20.42 -10.69 28.33
N GLU A 81 19.85 -10.71 27.13
CA GLU A 81 19.10 -9.59 26.56
C GLU A 81 17.62 -9.57 26.97
N GLN A 82 17.15 -10.50 27.82
CA GLN A 82 15.75 -10.63 28.25
C GLN A 82 14.78 -10.84 27.07
N LEU A 83 15.18 -11.73 26.15
CA LEU A 83 14.37 -12.19 25.03
C LEU A 83 13.97 -13.66 25.17
N LEU A 84 14.64 -14.40 26.05
CA LEU A 84 14.41 -15.82 26.35
C LEU A 84 14.43 -16.03 27.86
N LEU A 85 13.52 -16.86 28.37
CA LEU A 85 13.50 -17.22 29.79
C LEU A 85 14.82 -17.88 30.21
N PRO A 86 15.29 -17.71 31.46
CA PRO A 86 16.51 -18.34 31.96
C PRO A 86 16.53 -19.87 31.79
N GLU A 87 15.36 -20.52 31.89
CA GLU A 87 15.18 -21.96 31.69
C GLU A 87 15.27 -22.40 30.22
N ARG A 88 15.34 -21.45 29.28
CA ARG A 88 15.44 -21.67 27.83
C ARG A 88 14.34 -22.56 27.24
N ASN A 89 13.11 -22.42 27.75
CA ASN A 89 11.96 -23.21 27.30
C ASN A 89 10.89 -22.37 26.57
N ALA A 90 10.89 -21.05 26.74
CA ALA A 90 10.02 -20.13 26.02
C ALA A 90 10.66 -18.74 25.90
N PHE A 91 10.21 -17.95 24.92
CA PHE A 91 10.55 -16.53 24.85
C PHE A 91 10.02 -15.80 26.09
N GLU A 92 10.71 -14.74 26.50
CA GLU A 92 10.22 -13.83 27.53
C GLU A 92 8.86 -13.25 27.12
N PRO A 93 7.84 -13.16 28.00
CA PRO A 93 6.51 -12.68 27.62
C PRO A 93 6.51 -11.30 26.91
N ASP A 94 7.40 -10.41 27.37
CA ASP A 94 7.53 -9.04 26.86
C ASP A 94 8.65 -8.87 25.81
N TYR A 95 9.12 -9.96 25.17
CA TYR A 95 10.26 -9.90 24.24
C TYR A 95 10.07 -8.85 23.12
N LEU A 96 8.85 -8.68 22.59
CA LEU A 96 8.55 -7.65 21.59
C LEU A 96 8.75 -6.23 22.15
N ALA A 97 8.29 -5.99 23.38
CA ALA A 97 8.45 -4.69 24.03
C ALA A 97 9.93 -4.44 24.34
N THR A 98 10.70 -5.47 24.71
CA THR A 98 12.16 -5.38 24.89
C THR A 98 12.87 -5.01 23.59
N ILE A 99 12.52 -5.63 22.46
CA ILE A 99 13.04 -5.25 21.13
C ILE A 99 12.67 -3.80 20.79
N GLY A 100 11.40 -3.45 20.97
CA GLY A 100 10.85 -2.13 20.67
C GLY A 100 11.47 -0.99 21.46
N ARG A 101 11.69 -1.20 22.77
CA ARG A 101 12.32 -0.22 23.66
C ARG A 101 13.76 0.05 23.24
N ARG A 102 14.52 -1.00 22.94
CA ARG A 102 15.90 -0.84 22.43
C ARG A 102 15.93 -0.05 21.14
N LEU A 103 15.04 -0.34 20.18
CA LEU A 103 14.94 0.42 18.94
C LEU A 103 14.57 1.89 19.18
N TYR A 104 13.71 2.18 20.16
CA TYR A 104 13.33 3.55 20.50
C TYR A 104 14.47 4.30 21.20
N GLU A 105 15.14 3.65 22.15
CA GLU A 105 16.25 4.20 22.94
C GLU A 105 17.43 4.64 22.06
N ILE A 106 17.79 3.84 21.05
CA ILE A 106 18.89 4.18 20.16
C ILE A 106 18.61 5.43 19.31
N LEU A 107 17.37 5.87 19.12
CA LEU A 107 17.09 7.05 18.29
C LEU A 107 17.63 8.35 18.91
N GLY A 108 17.98 8.32 20.20
CA GLY A 108 18.50 9.49 20.92
C GLY A 108 17.39 10.44 21.35
N LYS A 109 17.67 11.23 22.40
CA LYS A 109 16.66 12.07 23.07
C LYS A 109 16.00 13.08 22.14
N ASP A 110 16.75 13.67 21.21
CA ASP A 110 16.22 14.74 20.36
C ASP A 110 15.21 14.18 19.34
N ILE A 111 15.48 12.99 18.76
CA ILE A 111 14.53 12.32 17.86
C ILE A 111 13.31 11.81 18.66
N GLN A 112 13.52 11.27 19.86
CA GLN A 112 12.42 10.86 20.75
C GLN A 112 11.49 12.02 21.07
N GLN A 113 12.03 13.22 21.36
CA GLN A 113 11.22 14.42 21.60
C GLN A 113 10.41 14.82 20.37
N VAL A 114 10.96 14.71 19.15
CA VAL A 114 10.22 14.96 17.91
C VAL A 114 9.04 13.99 17.77
N ILE A 115 9.27 12.69 18.02
CA ILE A 115 8.22 11.67 17.97
C ILE A 115 7.15 11.93 19.04
N GLU A 116 7.56 12.19 20.28
CA GLU A 116 6.65 12.43 21.41
C GLU A 116 5.79 13.68 21.21
N ALA A 117 6.37 14.76 20.68
CA ALA A 117 5.64 15.97 20.33
C ALA A 117 4.58 15.69 19.25
N ALA A 118 4.95 14.94 18.21
CA ALA A 118 4.03 14.58 17.13
C ALA A 118 2.88 13.68 17.63
N VAL A 119 3.17 12.70 18.49
CA VAL A 119 2.17 11.84 19.13
C VAL A 119 1.24 12.65 20.02
N ALA A 120 1.78 13.55 20.84
CA ALA A 120 0.98 14.38 21.74
C ALA A 120 0.04 15.32 20.98
N GLU A 121 0.48 15.85 19.84
CA GLU A 121 -0.33 16.69 18.96
C GLU A 121 -1.44 15.89 18.28
N ALA A 122 -1.12 14.76 17.64
CA ALA A 122 -2.12 13.90 17.02
C ALA A 122 -3.19 13.44 18.03
N LYS A 123 -2.78 13.09 19.26
CA LYS A 123 -3.68 12.72 20.35
C LYS A 123 -4.57 13.89 20.80
N ARG A 124 -4.04 15.10 20.87
CA ARG A 124 -4.81 16.33 21.19
C ARG A 124 -5.90 16.57 20.16
N ASP A 125 -5.56 16.39 18.88
CA ASP A 125 -6.44 16.64 17.75
C ASP A 125 -7.35 15.45 17.43
N ARG A 126 -7.14 14.31 18.13
CA ARG A 126 -7.88 13.05 17.95
C ARG A 126 -7.80 12.49 16.53
N ILE A 127 -6.64 12.65 15.91
CA ILE A 127 -6.31 12.13 14.58
C ILE A 127 -5.23 11.07 14.67
N PHE A 128 -5.07 10.27 13.61
CA PHE A 128 -3.94 9.35 13.51
C PHE A 128 -2.64 10.11 13.26
N LEU A 129 -1.51 9.59 13.75
CA LEU A 129 -0.18 9.98 13.32
C LEU A 129 0.34 8.95 12.32
N HIS A 130 0.76 9.38 11.15
CA HIS A 130 1.51 8.55 10.22
C HIS A 130 3.01 8.84 10.35
N ILE A 131 3.80 7.83 10.72
CA ILE A 131 5.25 7.91 10.66
C ILE A 131 5.72 7.23 9.38
N ARG A 132 6.29 8.01 8.46
CA ARG A 132 6.95 7.49 7.27
C ARG A 132 8.44 7.29 7.55
N LEU A 133 8.86 6.03 7.50
CA LEU A 133 10.24 5.59 7.64
C LEU A 133 10.91 5.61 6.27
N ARG A 134 11.76 6.59 6.03
CA ARG A 134 12.41 6.80 4.73
C ARG A 134 13.81 6.21 4.72
N PHE A 135 14.06 5.32 3.76
CA PHE A 135 15.32 4.62 3.56
C PHE A 135 15.89 4.91 2.17
N PRO A 136 17.22 4.95 1.99
CA PRO A 136 17.85 4.94 0.68
C PRO A 136 17.66 3.58 -0.02
N ALA A 137 17.72 3.57 -1.34
CA ALA A 137 17.75 2.34 -2.14
C ALA A 137 19.02 1.50 -1.93
N GLU A 138 20.13 2.16 -1.62
CA GLU A 138 21.39 1.54 -1.28
C GLU A 138 21.47 1.40 0.24
N ASP A 139 21.46 0.17 0.72
CA ASP A 139 21.52 -0.17 2.15
C ASP A 139 22.65 -1.19 2.33
N PRO A 140 23.89 -0.72 2.59
CA PRO A 140 25.06 -1.58 2.61
C PRO A 140 24.88 -2.74 3.58
N LYS A 141 25.37 -3.93 3.19
CA LYS A 141 25.31 -5.16 4.00
C LYS A 141 25.71 -5.04 5.48
N PRO A 142 26.75 -4.27 5.88
CA PRO A 142 27.04 -4.11 7.30
C PRO A 142 25.92 -3.39 8.07
N VAL A 143 25.22 -2.46 7.42
CA VAL A 143 24.31 -1.51 8.07
C VAL A 143 22.85 -1.97 8.04
N ARG A 144 22.34 -2.42 6.89
CA ARG A 144 20.98 -3.00 6.67
C ARG A 144 19.89 -2.41 7.57
N ILE A 145 19.72 -1.09 7.54
CA ILE A 145 18.77 -0.40 8.43
C ILE A 145 17.33 -0.83 8.12
N THR A 146 17.07 -1.22 6.88
CA THR A 146 15.74 -1.70 6.46
C THR A 146 15.34 -3.04 7.06
N ASP A 147 16.26 -3.84 7.63
CA ASP A 147 15.91 -5.13 8.23
C ASP A 147 15.28 -4.99 9.62
N TYR A 148 15.48 -3.85 10.29
CA TYR A 148 14.98 -3.66 11.64
C TYR A 148 13.44 -3.50 11.65
N PRO A 149 12.77 -4.04 12.69
CA PRO A 149 11.32 -3.95 12.84
C PRO A 149 10.94 -2.61 13.49
N TRP A 150 11.21 -1.51 12.80
CA TRP A 150 10.91 -0.15 13.28
C TRP A 150 9.43 0.07 13.64
N GLU A 151 8.53 -0.76 13.14
CA GLU A 151 7.11 -0.79 13.53
C GLU A 151 6.89 -1.19 14.99
N LEU A 152 7.89 -1.82 15.63
CA LEU A 152 7.89 -2.18 17.05
C LEU A 152 8.33 -1.05 17.98
N LEU A 153 8.62 0.17 17.50
CA LEU A 153 9.04 1.28 18.36
C LEU A 153 8.13 1.40 19.59
N HIS A 154 8.74 1.36 20.77
CA HIS A 154 8.05 1.28 22.05
C HIS A 154 8.61 2.35 23.00
N ASN A 155 7.80 3.36 23.31
CA ASN A 155 8.16 4.40 24.28
C ASN A 155 7.78 3.96 25.71
N GLN A 156 7.89 4.84 26.70
CA GLN A 156 7.52 4.51 28.09
C GLN A 156 6.02 4.20 28.30
N TYR A 157 5.15 4.55 27.35
CA TYR A 157 3.70 4.35 27.43
C TYR A 157 3.21 3.09 26.70
N GLY A 158 4.05 2.47 25.86
CA GLY A 158 3.70 1.31 25.07
C GLY A 158 4.28 1.34 23.66
N PHE A 159 3.86 0.40 22.81
CA PHE A 159 4.11 0.46 21.38
C PHE A 159 3.47 1.73 20.79
N LEU A 160 4.19 2.43 19.92
CA LEU A 160 3.64 3.58 19.21
C LEU A 160 2.44 3.17 18.34
N ALA A 161 2.49 1.98 17.72
CA ALA A 161 1.39 1.42 16.92
C ALA A 161 0.06 1.33 17.70
N HIS A 162 0.12 1.14 19.02
CA HIS A 162 -1.07 1.06 19.88
C HIS A 162 -1.54 2.44 20.41
N GLN A 163 -0.85 3.52 20.04
CA GLN A 163 -1.12 4.89 20.46
C GLN A 163 -1.74 5.74 19.34
N GLY A 164 -2.34 5.10 18.32
CA GLY A 164 -2.88 5.79 17.15
C GLY A 164 -1.81 6.20 16.13
N VAL A 165 -0.64 5.55 16.17
CA VAL A 165 0.43 5.74 15.19
C VAL A 165 0.38 4.64 14.14
N THR A 166 0.51 5.00 12.87
CA THR A 166 0.63 4.08 11.74
C THR A 166 2.00 4.25 11.09
N PHE A 167 2.51 3.20 10.44
CA PHE A 167 3.83 3.22 9.83
C PHE A 167 3.77 2.92 8.34
N SER A 168 4.61 3.60 7.56
CA SER A 168 4.96 3.17 6.20
C SER A 168 6.47 3.20 5.98
N ARG A 169 6.93 2.36 5.06
CA ARG A 169 8.30 2.34 4.56
C ARG A 169 8.36 3.02 3.19
N TYR A 170 9.26 3.98 3.05
CA TYR A 170 9.52 4.68 1.80
C TYR A 170 10.94 4.37 1.31
N ILE A 171 11.07 3.88 0.08
CA ILE A 171 12.38 3.64 -0.55
C ILE A 171 12.70 4.79 -1.51
N ALA A 172 13.75 5.54 -1.19
CA ALA A 172 14.23 6.65 -2.00
C ALA A 172 15.16 6.17 -3.12
N TYR A 173 14.66 6.20 -4.36
CA TYR A 173 15.44 5.92 -5.57
C TYR A 173 15.11 6.90 -6.70
N ARG A 174 16.03 7.02 -7.66
CA ARG A 174 15.95 7.95 -8.80
C ARG A 174 14.96 7.45 -9.86
N SER A 175 13.68 7.72 -9.63
CA SER A 175 12.58 7.48 -10.57
C SER A 175 11.44 8.45 -10.24
N PRO A 176 10.57 8.83 -11.18
CA PRO A 176 9.34 9.54 -10.85
C PRO A 176 8.50 8.79 -9.81
N ARG A 177 7.75 9.54 -9.00
CA ARG A 177 6.76 8.94 -8.10
C ARG A 177 5.51 8.60 -8.91
N PRO A 178 4.93 7.39 -8.76
CA PRO A 178 3.62 7.11 -9.31
C PRO A 178 2.58 8.08 -8.77
N ASN A 179 1.70 8.55 -9.64
CA ASN A 179 0.55 9.36 -9.28
C ASN A 179 -0.70 8.84 -9.99
N LEU A 180 -1.38 7.87 -9.37
CA LEU A 180 -2.64 7.34 -9.89
C LEU A 180 -3.81 8.14 -9.29
N PRO A 181 -4.85 8.48 -10.08
CA PRO A 181 -6.04 9.11 -9.54
C PRO A 181 -6.82 8.11 -8.67
N GLY A 182 -7.54 8.63 -7.67
CA GLY A 182 -8.46 7.83 -6.89
C GLY A 182 -9.62 7.28 -7.74
N VAL A 183 -10.27 6.23 -7.25
CA VAL A 183 -11.43 5.59 -7.90
C VAL A 183 -12.71 5.74 -7.09
N GLU A 184 -13.87 5.60 -7.74
CA GLU A 184 -15.17 5.59 -7.04
C GLU A 184 -15.54 4.19 -6.51
N ARG A 185 -15.09 3.17 -7.24
CA ARG A 185 -15.25 1.76 -6.91
C ARG A 185 -13.92 1.04 -7.09
N LEU A 186 -13.54 0.25 -6.10
CA LEU A 186 -12.26 -0.43 -6.06
C LEU A 186 -12.41 -1.87 -6.57
N ASN A 187 -11.76 -2.20 -7.68
CA ASN A 187 -11.72 -3.58 -8.18
C ASN A 187 -10.51 -4.31 -7.61
N VAL A 188 -10.77 -5.39 -6.87
CA VAL A 188 -9.79 -6.24 -6.21
C VAL A 188 -9.73 -7.58 -6.93
N LEU A 189 -8.56 -7.93 -7.45
CA LEU A 189 -8.29 -9.26 -8.01
C LEU A 189 -7.56 -10.11 -6.96
N LEU A 190 -8.22 -11.15 -6.46
CA LEU A 190 -7.65 -12.13 -5.53
C LEU A 190 -7.05 -13.31 -6.30
N ILE A 191 -5.84 -13.69 -5.91
CA ILE A 191 -5.10 -14.85 -6.40
C ILE A 191 -4.72 -15.69 -5.19
N SER A 192 -5.32 -16.86 -5.05
CA SER A 192 -5.04 -17.79 -3.95
C SER A 192 -4.34 -19.03 -4.47
N SER A 193 -3.07 -19.23 -4.09
CA SER A 193 -2.23 -20.36 -4.51
C SER A 193 -2.09 -21.37 -3.37
N GLY A 194 -2.53 -22.60 -3.60
CA GLY A 194 -2.39 -23.70 -2.64
C GLY A 194 -1.05 -24.45 -2.74
N ALA A 195 -0.17 -24.04 -3.66
CA ALA A 195 0.97 -24.85 -4.09
C ALA A 195 2.02 -25.07 -2.98
N GLY A 196 2.36 -26.35 -2.75
CA GLY A 196 3.50 -26.78 -1.94
C GLY A 196 4.69 -27.27 -2.77
N ASP A 197 5.83 -27.46 -2.11
CA ASP A 197 7.05 -28.08 -2.66
C ASP A 197 7.76 -28.91 -1.58
N GLU A 198 7.54 -30.23 -1.60
CA GLU A 198 8.12 -31.19 -0.65
C GLU A 198 9.65 -31.16 -0.62
N ARG A 199 10.30 -30.85 -1.75
CA ARG A 199 11.76 -30.85 -1.87
C ARG A 199 12.42 -29.83 -0.95
N ILE A 200 11.72 -28.75 -0.63
CA ILE A 200 12.17 -27.72 0.31
C ILE A 200 11.34 -27.71 1.60
N GLY A 201 10.50 -28.72 1.81
CA GLY A 201 9.62 -28.83 2.98
C GLY A 201 8.49 -27.79 3.01
N LEU A 202 8.13 -27.21 1.88
CA LEU A 202 7.03 -26.26 1.76
C LEU A 202 5.71 -27.05 1.67
N LYS A 203 4.92 -27.05 2.74
CA LYS A 203 3.62 -27.74 2.77
C LYS A 203 2.63 -26.99 1.89
N SER A 204 1.70 -27.69 1.25
CA SER A 204 0.58 -27.06 0.55
C SER A 204 -0.34 -26.31 1.53
N LEU A 205 -0.91 -25.19 1.09
CA LEU A 205 -1.91 -24.48 1.86
C LEU A 205 -3.28 -25.16 1.71
N PRO A 206 -4.00 -25.43 2.81
CA PRO A 206 -5.37 -25.91 2.77
C PRO A 206 -6.31 -24.93 2.06
N ALA A 207 -7.29 -25.44 1.31
CA ALA A 207 -8.35 -24.63 0.69
C ALA A 207 -9.10 -23.76 1.72
N VAL A 208 -9.24 -24.26 2.95
CA VAL A 208 -9.86 -23.52 4.07
C VAL A 208 -9.17 -22.19 4.36
N GLU A 209 -7.84 -22.10 4.17
CA GLU A 209 -7.11 -20.83 4.37
C GLU A 209 -7.47 -19.81 3.29
N ALA A 210 -7.50 -20.25 2.03
CA ALA A 210 -7.90 -19.41 0.89
C ALA A 210 -9.38 -18.97 1.03
N ASP A 211 -10.27 -19.88 1.44
CA ASP A 211 -11.68 -19.59 1.67
C ASP A 211 -11.86 -18.55 2.79
N ALA A 212 -11.07 -18.62 3.87
CA ALA A 212 -11.15 -17.67 4.98
C ALA A 212 -10.82 -16.24 4.51
N ILE A 213 -9.75 -16.08 3.71
CA ILE A 213 -9.36 -14.80 3.12
C ILE A 213 -10.44 -14.31 2.15
N ALA A 214 -10.92 -15.16 1.23
CA ALA A 214 -11.97 -14.81 0.28
C ALA A 214 -13.26 -14.36 0.99
N ASN A 215 -13.68 -15.07 2.03
CA ASN A 215 -14.85 -14.72 2.85
C ASN A 215 -14.67 -13.41 3.62
N GLY A 216 -13.46 -13.12 4.12
CA GLY A 216 -13.13 -11.83 4.74
C GLY A 216 -13.30 -10.66 3.76
N LEU A 217 -12.77 -10.81 2.54
CA LEU A 217 -12.92 -9.80 1.48
C LEU A 217 -14.38 -9.68 1.00
N GLN A 218 -15.11 -10.78 0.93
CA GLN A 218 -16.51 -10.78 0.52
C GLN A 218 -17.39 -10.04 1.54
N ARG A 219 -17.14 -10.20 2.84
CA ARG A 219 -17.81 -9.41 3.89
C ARG A 219 -17.51 -7.92 3.76
N ALA A 220 -16.27 -7.55 3.45
CA ALA A 220 -15.90 -6.15 3.19
C ALA A 220 -16.62 -5.55 1.95
N GLN A 221 -17.04 -6.38 0.99
CA GLN A 221 -17.78 -5.94 -0.20
C GLN A 221 -19.23 -5.51 0.11
N GLU A 222 -19.81 -5.89 1.24
CA GLU A 222 -21.22 -5.60 1.58
C GLU A 222 -21.54 -4.09 1.58
N GLN A 223 -20.53 -3.23 1.75
CA GLN A 223 -20.65 -1.77 1.68
C GLN A 223 -20.69 -1.19 0.24
N GLY A 224 -20.59 -2.05 -0.80
CA GLY A 224 -20.77 -1.70 -2.22
C GLY A 224 -19.60 -0.98 -2.90
N LYS A 225 -18.59 -0.51 -2.16
CA LYS A 225 -17.43 0.24 -2.67
C LYS A 225 -16.31 -0.63 -3.24
N ILE A 226 -16.30 -1.92 -2.88
CA ILE A 226 -15.34 -2.91 -3.35
C ILE A 226 -16.04 -3.86 -4.33
N GLN A 227 -15.32 -4.30 -5.35
CA GLN A 227 -15.71 -5.41 -6.22
C GLN A 227 -14.59 -6.44 -6.18
N LEU A 228 -14.88 -7.61 -5.63
CA LEU A 228 -13.97 -8.74 -5.64
C LEU A 228 -14.13 -9.53 -6.94
N GLU A 229 -12.99 -9.90 -7.52
CA GLU A 229 -12.85 -10.93 -8.55
C GLU A 229 -11.84 -11.96 -8.04
N ILE A 230 -12.17 -13.24 -8.11
CA ILE A 230 -11.26 -14.33 -7.73
C ILE A 230 -10.74 -14.96 -9.02
N LEU A 231 -9.42 -15.09 -9.13
CA LEU A 231 -8.79 -15.75 -10.26
C LEU A 231 -8.99 -17.27 -10.16
N GLU A 232 -9.65 -17.87 -11.17
CA GLU A 232 -10.00 -19.31 -11.18
C GLU A 232 -8.79 -20.26 -11.00
N SER A 233 -7.61 -19.85 -11.47
CA SER A 233 -6.38 -20.63 -11.38
C SER A 233 -5.23 -19.70 -11.03
N ALA A 234 -4.49 -20.02 -9.98
CA ALA A 234 -3.38 -19.22 -9.48
C ALA A 234 -2.09 -19.40 -10.30
N THR A 235 -2.22 -19.46 -11.63
CA THR A 235 -1.07 -19.53 -12.56
C THR A 235 -0.70 -18.14 -13.08
N LEU A 236 0.60 -17.89 -13.30
CA LEU A 236 1.05 -16.63 -13.93
C LEU A 236 0.44 -16.43 -15.33
N LYS A 237 0.18 -17.52 -16.06
CA LYS A 237 -0.47 -17.50 -17.37
C LYS A 237 -1.93 -17.05 -17.28
N ALA A 238 -2.68 -17.53 -16.30
CA ALA A 238 -4.06 -17.09 -16.06
C ALA A 238 -4.11 -15.60 -15.67
N LEU A 239 -3.21 -15.17 -14.77
CA LEU A 239 -3.08 -13.77 -14.39
C LEU A 239 -2.79 -12.88 -15.62
N ARG A 240 -1.79 -13.23 -16.42
CA ARG A 240 -1.46 -12.50 -17.66
C ARG A 240 -2.65 -12.40 -18.61
N ARG A 241 -3.35 -13.51 -18.83
CA ARG A 241 -4.55 -13.56 -19.69
C ARG A 241 -5.69 -12.68 -19.16
N ARG A 242 -5.89 -12.63 -17.84
CA ARG A 242 -6.91 -11.78 -17.23
C ARG A 242 -6.56 -10.30 -17.36
N LEU A 243 -5.30 -9.94 -17.11
CA LEU A 243 -4.81 -8.57 -17.18
C LEU A 243 -4.74 -8.02 -18.62
N SER A 244 -4.68 -8.88 -19.64
CA SER A 244 -4.74 -8.46 -21.05
C SER A 244 -6.16 -8.10 -21.53
N LYS A 245 -7.21 -8.54 -20.85
CA LYS A 245 -8.63 -8.29 -21.22
C LYS A 245 -9.12 -6.88 -20.85
N ARG A 246 -8.34 -5.84 -21.15
CA ARG A 246 -8.64 -4.46 -20.70
C ARG A 246 -9.89 -3.83 -21.33
N GLN A 247 -10.27 -4.27 -22.53
CA GLN A 247 -11.43 -3.74 -23.24
C GLN A 247 -12.76 -4.35 -22.78
N THR A 248 -12.72 -5.55 -22.18
CA THR A 248 -13.91 -6.33 -21.85
C THR A 248 -14.12 -6.51 -20.35
N SER A 249 -13.19 -6.03 -19.52
CA SER A 249 -13.20 -6.22 -18.08
C SER A 249 -12.49 -5.06 -17.39
N ALA A 250 -13.01 -4.64 -16.24
CA ALA A 250 -12.38 -3.58 -15.44
C ALA A 250 -10.93 -3.95 -15.10
N VAL A 251 -10.04 -2.96 -15.17
CA VAL A 251 -8.66 -3.11 -14.72
C VAL A 251 -8.67 -3.13 -13.18
N PRO A 252 -8.07 -4.14 -12.52
CA PRO A 252 -7.99 -4.15 -11.07
C PRO A 252 -7.08 -3.02 -10.57
N GLN A 253 -7.51 -2.33 -9.52
CA GLN A 253 -6.71 -1.37 -8.78
C GLN A 253 -5.89 -2.04 -7.69
N VAL A 254 -6.42 -3.16 -7.15
CA VAL A 254 -5.76 -3.97 -6.14
C VAL A 254 -5.53 -5.37 -6.67
N LEU A 255 -4.31 -5.87 -6.51
CA LEU A 255 -4.00 -7.29 -6.65
C LEU A 255 -3.68 -7.85 -5.27
N HIS A 256 -4.49 -8.79 -4.81
CA HIS A 256 -4.25 -9.54 -3.58
C HIS A 256 -3.69 -10.90 -3.94
N PHE A 257 -2.47 -11.21 -3.50
CA PHE A 257 -1.88 -12.54 -3.59
C PHE A 257 -1.87 -13.20 -2.22
N ASP A 258 -2.47 -14.36 -2.13
CA ASP A 258 -2.53 -15.24 -0.96
C ASP A 258 -1.85 -16.56 -1.31
N GLY A 259 -0.79 -16.90 -0.57
CA GLY A 259 0.06 -18.05 -0.92
C GLY A 259 1.43 -18.00 -0.27
N HIS A 260 2.34 -18.86 -0.71
CA HIS A 260 3.70 -18.87 -0.17
C HIS A 260 4.62 -17.82 -0.80
N GLY A 261 5.55 -17.33 0.01
CA GLY A 261 6.72 -16.58 -0.43
C GLY A 261 7.99 -17.42 -0.24
N PHE A 262 8.96 -17.24 -1.13
CA PHE A 262 10.26 -17.92 -1.05
C PHE A 262 11.39 -16.92 -1.31
N PHE A 263 12.49 -17.03 -0.56
CA PHE A 263 13.67 -16.21 -0.77
C PHE A 263 14.90 -17.09 -1.02
N GLY A 264 15.47 -17.00 -2.23
CA GLY A 264 16.58 -17.85 -2.63
C GLY A 264 16.95 -17.69 -4.09
N LYS A 265 17.33 -18.79 -4.73
CA LYS A 265 17.72 -18.83 -6.15
C LYS A 265 16.82 -19.82 -6.88
N ARG A 266 16.34 -19.45 -8.07
CA ARG A 266 15.61 -20.34 -8.99
C ARG A 266 16.48 -20.67 -10.18
N CYS A 267 16.45 -21.91 -10.63
CA CYS A 267 17.01 -22.31 -11.92
C CYS A 267 16.17 -21.69 -13.06
N ASN A 268 16.83 -21.02 -14.00
CA ASN A 268 16.17 -20.42 -15.16
C ASN A 268 16.30 -21.28 -16.43
N GLU A 269 16.84 -22.50 -16.30
CA GLU A 269 16.82 -23.47 -17.40
C GLU A 269 15.36 -23.80 -17.76
N ILE A 270 15.07 -23.84 -19.07
CA ILE A 270 13.71 -24.02 -19.55
C ILE A 270 13.16 -25.35 -19.03
N GLY A 271 12.03 -25.29 -18.32
CA GLY A 271 11.37 -26.46 -17.74
C GLY A 271 11.93 -26.96 -16.40
N CYS A 272 13.03 -26.40 -15.88
CA CYS A 272 13.58 -26.86 -14.58
C CYS A 272 12.93 -26.16 -13.39
N LYS A 273 13.00 -24.83 -13.33
CA LYS A 273 12.41 -23.96 -12.29
C LYS A 273 12.64 -24.34 -10.81
N LYS A 274 13.52 -25.31 -10.52
CA LYS A 274 13.88 -25.72 -9.15
C LYS A 274 14.48 -24.57 -8.36
N VAL A 275 14.18 -24.50 -7.06
CA VAL A 275 14.68 -23.46 -6.17
C VAL A 275 15.67 -23.96 -5.13
N TYR A 276 16.56 -23.08 -4.69
CA TYR A 276 17.64 -23.40 -3.77
C TYR A 276 17.84 -22.27 -2.76
N ASN A 277 18.30 -22.64 -1.57
CA ASN A 277 18.79 -21.68 -0.58
C ASN A 277 20.02 -20.92 -1.11
N GLN A 278 20.37 -19.81 -0.45
CA GLN A 278 21.30 -18.81 -0.98
C GLN A 278 22.72 -19.33 -1.29
N GLY A 279 23.18 -20.40 -0.62
CA GLY A 279 24.53 -20.94 -0.73
C GLY A 279 24.82 -21.78 -1.98
N VAL A 280 23.79 -22.23 -2.69
CA VAL A 280 23.96 -23.12 -3.86
C VAL A 280 24.29 -22.30 -5.11
N THR A 281 25.23 -22.77 -5.93
CA THR A 281 25.70 -22.08 -7.14
C THR A 281 25.31 -22.77 -8.45
N GLN A 282 24.97 -24.06 -8.40
CA GLN A 282 24.59 -24.86 -9.56
C GLN A 282 23.33 -25.67 -9.25
N CYS A 283 22.44 -25.79 -10.23
CA CYS A 283 21.25 -26.63 -10.14
C CYS A 283 21.60 -28.10 -10.41
N GLU A 284 20.80 -29.02 -9.88
CA GLU A 284 20.91 -30.46 -10.19
C GLU A 284 20.77 -30.78 -11.69
N CYS A 285 20.15 -29.91 -12.49
CA CYS A 285 20.11 -30.08 -13.96
C CYS A 285 21.42 -29.68 -14.66
N GLY A 286 22.43 -29.23 -13.91
CA GLY A 286 23.72 -28.76 -14.43
C GLY A 286 23.78 -27.27 -14.74
N ALA A 287 22.64 -26.58 -14.83
CA ALA A 287 22.61 -25.15 -15.14
C ALA A 287 23.13 -24.28 -13.98
N PRO A 288 23.83 -23.17 -14.27
CA PRO A 288 24.26 -22.23 -13.24
C PRO A 288 23.06 -21.50 -12.61
N LEU A 289 23.10 -21.30 -11.30
CA LEU A 289 22.12 -20.48 -10.60
C LEU A 289 22.53 -19.00 -10.63
N ALA A 290 21.54 -18.11 -10.50
CA ALA A 290 21.78 -16.68 -10.39
C ALA A 290 22.75 -16.36 -9.24
N LYS A 291 23.67 -15.40 -9.46
CA LYS A 291 24.67 -15.01 -8.46
C LYS A 291 24.03 -14.47 -7.19
N LYS A 292 22.99 -13.65 -7.32
CA LYS A 292 22.29 -12.99 -6.21
C LYS A 292 20.94 -13.68 -5.94
N PRO A 293 20.60 -13.98 -4.69
CA PRO A 293 19.27 -14.45 -4.34
C PRO A 293 18.23 -13.33 -4.42
N GLN A 294 16.96 -13.70 -4.58
CA GLN A 294 15.83 -12.78 -4.64
C GLN A 294 14.55 -13.44 -4.08
N GLY A 295 13.50 -12.64 -3.91
CA GLY A 295 12.16 -13.06 -3.53
C GLY A 295 11.33 -13.60 -4.70
N TYR A 296 10.53 -14.61 -4.40
CA TYR A 296 9.57 -15.25 -5.28
C TYR A 296 8.22 -15.39 -4.57
N LEU A 297 7.14 -15.32 -5.35
CA LEU A 297 5.81 -15.78 -4.94
C LEU A 297 5.57 -17.15 -5.56
N VAL A 298 4.98 -18.06 -4.81
CA VAL A 298 4.75 -19.45 -5.25
C VAL A 298 3.36 -19.53 -5.87
N PHE A 299 3.30 -19.37 -7.19
CA PHE A 299 2.10 -19.61 -8.00
C PHE A 299 1.93 -21.11 -8.23
N GLU A 300 0.84 -21.48 -8.89
CA GLU A 300 0.61 -22.81 -9.43
C GLU A 300 1.12 -22.91 -10.87
N ASP A 301 1.60 -24.10 -11.25
CA ASP A 301 1.75 -24.51 -12.65
C ASP A 301 0.46 -25.17 -13.18
N SER A 302 0.49 -25.76 -14.37
CA SER A 302 -0.68 -26.43 -14.96
C SER A 302 -1.14 -27.68 -14.21
N ASP A 303 -0.28 -28.23 -13.35
CA ASP A 303 -0.53 -29.44 -12.57
C ASP A 303 -0.79 -29.10 -11.08
N ALA A 304 -1.05 -27.82 -10.76
CA ALA A 304 -1.21 -27.29 -9.40
C ALA A 304 0.03 -27.47 -8.49
N LYS A 305 1.22 -27.60 -9.08
CA LYS A 305 2.50 -27.64 -8.35
C LYS A 305 3.12 -26.25 -8.26
N ALA A 306 4.12 -26.10 -7.39
CA ALA A 306 4.81 -24.83 -7.19
C ALA A 306 5.49 -24.29 -8.48
N ASP A 307 5.05 -23.12 -8.92
CA ASP A 307 5.72 -22.25 -9.89
C ASP A 307 6.26 -21.00 -9.19
N TYR A 308 7.58 -20.92 -9.05
CA TYR A 308 8.25 -19.82 -8.37
C TYR A 308 8.36 -18.60 -9.29
N VAL A 309 7.44 -17.65 -9.16
CA VAL A 309 7.43 -16.41 -9.94
C VAL A 309 8.28 -15.36 -9.23
N SER A 310 9.30 -14.85 -9.92
CA SER A 310 10.17 -13.82 -9.35
C SER A 310 9.46 -12.47 -9.26
N ALA A 311 9.86 -11.66 -8.29
CA ALA A 311 9.33 -10.30 -8.16
C ALA A 311 9.59 -9.42 -9.40
N LYS A 312 10.68 -9.70 -10.13
CA LYS A 312 10.98 -9.05 -11.41
C LYS A 312 9.96 -9.43 -12.49
N GLU A 313 9.70 -10.72 -12.69
CA GLU A 313 8.70 -11.19 -13.67
C GLU A 313 7.30 -10.63 -13.38
N LEU A 314 6.92 -10.57 -12.10
CA LEU A 314 5.65 -9.97 -11.70
C LEU A 314 5.67 -8.44 -11.90
N GLY A 315 6.72 -7.76 -11.46
CA GLY A 315 6.86 -6.30 -11.62
C GLY A 315 6.81 -5.86 -13.08
N GLU A 316 7.44 -6.58 -14.00
CA GLU A 316 7.35 -6.32 -15.44
C GLU A 316 5.92 -6.51 -15.97
N LEU A 317 5.22 -7.55 -15.53
CA LEU A 317 3.82 -7.78 -15.91
C LEU A 317 2.92 -6.63 -15.43
N LEU A 318 3.08 -6.19 -14.17
CA LEU A 318 2.23 -5.17 -13.58
C LEU A 318 2.61 -3.75 -14.02
N GLY A 319 3.90 -3.44 -14.17
CA GLY A 319 4.39 -2.14 -14.63
C GLY A 319 3.94 -1.81 -16.06
N ASN A 320 3.86 -2.81 -16.94
CA ASN A 320 3.29 -2.64 -18.28
C ASN A 320 1.78 -2.31 -18.27
N LEU A 321 1.07 -2.54 -17.15
CA LEU A 321 -0.30 -2.06 -16.97
C LEU A 321 -0.38 -0.57 -16.67
N GLN A 322 0.69 0.02 -16.14
CA GLN A 322 0.74 1.43 -15.79
C GLN A 322 1.05 2.32 -16.98
N LEU A 323 1.63 1.76 -18.05
CA LEU A 323 1.85 2.47 -19.31
C LEU A 323 0.50 2.78 -19.98
N ARG A 324 0.32 4.05 -20.34
CA ARG A 324 -0.91 4.59 -20.92
C ARG A 324 -0.60 5.26 -22.25
N GLU A 325 -1.53 5.15 -23.20
CA GLU A 325 -1.46 5.89 -24.47
C GLU A 325 -1.78 7.38 -24.30
N GLN A 326 -2.55 7.75 -23.26
CA GLN A 326 -2.94 9.12 -22.94
C GLN A 326 -2.64 9.47 -21.47
N PRO A 327 -2.21 10.71 -21.18
CA PRO A 327 -2.12 11.22 -19.82
C PRO A 327 -3.48 11.11 -19.09
N HIS A 328 -3.46 10.81 -17.79
CA HIS A 328 -4.64 10.80 -16.90
C HIS A 328 -5.74 9.73 -17.10
N SER A 329 -5.60 8.73 -17.98
CA SER A 329 -6.60 7.64 -18.11
C SER A 329 -6.62 6.70 -16.89
N ALA A 330 -7.77 6.51 -16.21
CA ALA A 330 -7.92 6.02 -14.83
C ALA A 330 -7.37 4.63 -14.41
N SER A 331 -6.65 3.87 -15.23
CA SER A 331 -6.39 2.44 -14.95
C SER A 331 -4.92 2.11 -14.67
N GLY A 332 -4.72 1.27 -13.66
CA GLY A 332 -3.43 0.74 -13.22
C GLY A 332 -3.55 0.10 -11.83
N ILE A 333 -2.63 -0.80 -11.50
CA ILE A 333 -2.56 -1.37 -10.15
C ILE A 333 -1.94 -0.33 -9.22
N ALA A 334 -2.73 0.11 -8.25
CA ALA A 334 -2.34 1.07 -7.23
C ALA A 334 -1.79 0.40 -5.97
N LEU A 335 -2.32 -0.78 -5.65
CA LEU A 335 -1.95 -1.54 -4.46
C LEU A 335 -1.72 -3.01 -4.83
N VAL A 336 -0.64 -3.57 -4.29
CA VAL A 336 -0.47 -5.03 -4.21
C VAL A 336 -0.50 -5.44 -2.74
N VAL A 337 -1.33 -6.41 -2.38
CA VAL A 337 -1.37 -7.01 -1.04
C VAL A 337 -0.78 -8.41 -1.13
N LEU A 338 0.27 -8.68 -0.36
CA LEU A 338 0.99 -9.95 -0.35
C LEU A 338 0.79 -10.64 1.00
N SER A 339 -0.23 -11.50 1.08
CA SER A 339 -0.39 -12.49 2.15
C SER A 339 0.55 -13.68 1.90
N ALA A 340 1.85 -13.39 1.85
CA ALA A 340 2.89 -14.38 1.60
C ALA A 340 4.07 -14.18 2.55
N CYS A 341 4.46 -15.25 3.25
CA CYS A 341 5.54 -15.18 4.24
C CYS A 341 6.82 -14.61 3.64
N LYS A 342 7.49 -13.73 4.38
CA LYS A 342 8.79 -13.11 3.99
C LYS A 342 8.73 -12.27 2.71
N SER A 343 7.54 -11.92 2.21
CA SER A 343 7.37 -11.07 1.03
C SER A 343 7.92 -9.63 1.21
N ALA A 344 8.01 -9.15 2.46
CA ALA A 344 8.65 -7.89 2.81
C ALA A 344 10.14 -8.01 3.18
N MET A 345 10.70 -9.23 3.29
CA MET A 345 12.12 -9.41 3.64
C MET A 345 13.05 -9.15 2.45
N SER A 346 14.14 -8.45 2.72
CA SER A 346 15.28 -8.36 1.82
C SER A 346 16.35 -9.37 2.27
N GLY A 347 17.11 -9.96 1.35
CA GLY A 347 18.25 -10.83 1.70
C GLY A 347 19.57 -10.07 1.77
N LYS A 348 20.65 -10.72 2.25
CA LYS A 348 22.02 -10.17 2.39
C LYS A 348 22.62 -9.69 1.04
N SER A 349 22.17 -8.53 0.55
CA SER A 349 22.56 -7.84 -0.68
C SER A 349 22.84 -6.37 -0.36
N GLU A 350 23.56 -5.67 -1.22
CA GLU A 350 23.82 -4.23 -1.09
C GLU A 350 22.63 -3.35 -1.52
N SER A 351 21.65 -3.96 -2.20
CA SER A 351 20.43 -3.30 -2.68
C SER A 351 19.22 -3.90 -1.97
N VAL A 352 18.28 -3.03 -1.58
CA VAL A 352 17.01 -3.41 -0.94
C VAL A 352 16.02 -4.06 -1.92
N PHE A 353 16.26 -3.94 -3.24
CA PHE A 353 15.40 -4.45 -4.32
C PHE A 353 15.58 -5.94 -4.62
N ASN A 354 15.75 -6.75 -3.58
CA ASN A 354 15.80 -8.21 -3.72
C ASN A 354 14.63 -8.93 -3.04
N GLY A 355 13.84 -8.24 -2.21
CA GLY A 355 12.55 -8.74 -1.71
C GLY A 355 11.41 -8.46 -2.68
N VAL A 356 10.26 -9.11 -2.48
CA VAL A 356 9.12 -8.99 -3.41
C VAL A 356 8.53 -7.59 -3.35
N ALA A 357 8.21 -7.09 -2.15
CA ALA A 357 7.59 -5.78 -1.99
C ALA A 357 8.47 -4.65 -2.53
N GLN A 358 9.76 -4.66 -2.20
CA GLN A 358 10.71 -3.64 -2.65
C GLN A 358 10.82 -3.65 -4.17
N SER A 359 10.92 -4.83 -4.79
CA SER A 359 11.01 -4.95 -6.25
C SER A 359 9.77 -4.43 -6.96
N LEU A 360 8.57 -4.65 -6.40
CA LEU A 360 7.32 -4.11 -6.95
C LEU A 360 7.25 -2.57 -6.83
N ILE A 361 7.71 -2.00 -5.70
CA ILE A 361 7.89 -0.54 -5.57
C ILE A 361 8.89 -0.02 -6.60
N GLY A 362 9.97 -0.76 -6.85
CA GLY A 362 10.97 -0.45 -7.88
C GLY A 362 10.43 -0.54 -9.31
N ALA A 363 9.41 -1.37 -9.53
CA ALA A 363 8.70 -1.50 -10.80
C ALA A 363 7.59 -0.43 -11.01
N GLY A 364 7.43 0.51 -10.07
CA GLY A 364 6.48 1.62 -10.17
C GLY A 364 5.13 1.37 -9.51
N ILE A 365 4.94 0.28 -8.76
CA ILE A 365 3.71 0.09 -7.97
C ILE A 365 3.69 1.13 -6.83
N PRO A 366 2.61 1.93 -6.67
CA PRO A 366 2.56 2.99 -5.65
C PRO A 366 2.59 2.48 -4.22
N ALA A 367 1.86 1.39 -3.93
CA ALA A 367 1.74 0.84 -2.59
C ALA A 367 1.83 -0.69 -2.59
N VAL A 368 2.51 -1.24 -1.59
CA VAL A 368 2.55 -2.68 -1.33
C VAL A 368 2.35 -2.96 0.15
N VAL A 369 1.32 -3.72 0.50
CA VAL A 369 1.18 -4.33 1.83
C VAL A 369 1.83 -5.70 1.75
N ALA A 370 2.75 -6.02 2.65
CA ALA A 370 3.47 -7.28 2.61
C ALA A 370 3.76 -7.81 4.03
N MET A 371 3.98 -9.11 4.12
CA MET A 371 4.29 -9.77 5.39
C MET A 371 5.81 -9.89 5.57
N THR A 372 6.32 -9.32 6.65
CA THR A 372 7.74 -9.45 7.02
C THR A 372 8.06 -10.85 7.53
N TYR A 373 7.10 -11.48 8.20
CA TYR A 373 7.28 -12.78 8.84
C TYR A 373 6.09 -13.71 8.56
N SER A 374 6.23 -14.98 8.89
CA SER A 374 5.15 -15.97 8.76
C SER A 374 3.95 -15.63 9.67
N ILE A 375 2.73 -15.63 9.13
CA ILE A 375 1.51 -15.22 9.84
C ILE A 375 0.56 -16.41 10.03
N ARG A 376 -0.15 -16.45 11.16
CA ARG A 376 -1.19 -17.46 11.43
C ARG A 376 -2.45 -17.16 10.61
N VAL A 377 -3.14 -18.20 10.13
CA VAL A 377 -4.29 -18.09 9.20
C VAL A 377 -5.42 -17.23 9.76
N ASP A 378 -5.81 -17.47 11.01
CA ASP A 378 -6.85 -16.70 11.70
C ASP A 378 -6.47 -15.21 11.80
N ALA A 379 -5.21 -14.91 12.11
CA ALA A 379 -4.71 -13.54 12.16
C ALA A 379 -4.66 -12.90 10.76
N ALA A 380 -4.27 -13.64 9.72
CA ALA A 380 -4.29 -13.17 8.33
C ALA A 380 -5.72 -12.89 7.84
N SER A 381 -6.67 -13.75 8.19
CA SER A 381 -8.09 -13.58 7.89
C SER A 381 -8.67 -12.35 8.59
N ALA A 382 -8.40 -12.19 9.89
CA ALA A 382 -8.84 -11.03 10.67
C ALA A 382 -8.24 -9.72 10.12
N PHE A 383 -6.95 -9.75 9.77
CA PHE A 383 -6.28 -8.63 9.11
C PHE A 383 -6.96 -8.27 7.80
N ALA A 384 -7.17 -9.24 6.90
CA ALA A 384 -7.71 -8.99 5.57
C ALA A 384 -9.14 -8.44 5.62
N GLU A 385 -10.01 -9.04 6.44
CA GLU A 385 -11.38 -8.57 6.64
C GLU A 385 -11.40 -7.09 7.06
N GLU A 386 -10.68 -6.75 8.13
CA GLU A 386 -10.69 -5.40 8.70
C GLU A 386 -9.97 -4.39 7.80
N PHE A 387 -8.86 -4.79 7.18
CA PHE A 387 -8.13 -3.96 6.22
C PHE A 387 -9.02 -3.56 5.04
N TYR A 388 -9.70 -4.53 4.41
CA TYR A 388 -10.58 -4.20 3.28
C TYR A 388 -11.88 -3.52 3.72
N ARG A 389 -12.40 -3.78 4.94
CA ARG A 389 -13.51 -3.01 5.49
C ARG A 389 -13.14 -1.52 5.62
N SER A 390 -11.98 -1.24 6.20
CA SER A 390 -11.43 0.12 6.33
C SER A 390 -11.19 0.79 4.97
N VAL A 391 -10.63 0.06 4.01
CA VAL A 391 -10.49 0.54 2.63
C VAL A 391 -11.86 0.83 2.00
N GLY A 392 -12.88 -0.02 2.21
CA GLY A 392 -14.25 0.17 1.76
C GLY A 392 -14.92 1.41 2.37
N GLU A 393 -14.55 1.75 3.60
CA GLU A 393 -14.91 2.99 4.31
C GLU A 393 -14.14 4.21 3.81
N GLN A 394 -13.33 4.03 2.76
CA GLN A 394 -12.55 5.06 2.08
C GLN A 394 -11.47 5.68 2.98
N GLU A 395 -11.01 4.93 3.98
CA GLU A 395 -9.86 5.35 4.78
C GLU A 395 -8.56 5.17 3.99
N SER A 396 -7.55 5.95 4.36
CA SER A 396 -6.22 5.85 3.76
C SER A 396 -5.57 4.48 4.06
N LEU A 397 -4.68 4.01 3.19
CA LEU A 397 -3.97 2.73 3.39
C LEU A 397 -3.19 2.67 4.69
N ALA A 398 -2.64 3.79 5.16
CA ALA A 398 -1.97 3.87 6.45
C ALA A 398 -2.91 3.54 7.61
N ILE A 399 -4.13 4.11 7.61
CA ILE A 399 -5.16 3.84 8.60
C ILE A 399 -5.66 2.40 8.48
N ALA A 400 -5.94 1.94 7.26
CA ALA A 400 -6.39 0.58 7.01
C ALA A 400 -5.40 -0.47 7.48
N LEU A 401 -4.10 -0.24 7.30
CA LEU A 401 -3.05 -1.10 7.86
C LEU A 401 -3.18 -1.16 9.39
N GLY A 402 -3.27 -0.02 10.07
CA GLY A 402 -3.38 0.05 11.53
C GLY A 402 -4.63 -0.66 12.06
N ARG A 403 -5.78 -0.50 11.39
CA ARG A 403 -7.02 -1.22 11.74
C ARG A 403 -6.88 -2.72 11.57
N GLY A 404 -6.36 -3.16 10.42
CA GLY A 404 -6.06 -4.56 10.17
C GLY A 404 -5.13 -5.16 11.23
N GLN A 405 -4.05 -4.46 11.60
CA GLN A 405 -3.13 -4.88 12.66
C GLN A 405 -3.84 -4.98 14.02
N SER A 406 -4.74 -4.04 14.33
CA SER A 406 -5.54 -4.08 15.57
C SER A 406 -6.49 -5.29 15.62
N ALA A 407 -7.08 -5.69 14.50
CA ALA A 407 -7.99 -6.84 14.43
C ALA A 407 -7.29 -8.19 14.68
N MET A 408 -5.97 -8.25 14.51
CA MET A 408 -5.18 -9.45 14.79
C MET A 408 -5.01 -9.74 16.30
N GLY A 409 -5.35 -8.77 17.15
CA GLY A 409 -5.20 -8.86 18.60
C GLY A 409 -3.76 -8.74 19.10
N ILE A 410 -3.63 -8.38 20.38
CA ILE A 410 -2.32 -8.16 21.03
C ILE A 410 -1.71 -9.44 21.60
N GLU A 411 -2.52 -10.38 22.10
CA GLU A 411 -2.05 -11.57 22.82
C GLU A 411 -1.33 -12.59 21.90
N GLY A 412 -1.61 -12.54 20.60
CA GLY A 412 -1.04 -13.48 19.62
C GLY A 412 0.34 -13.08 19.08
N ASN A 413 0.85 -11.88 19.40
CA ASN A 413 2.12 -11.36 18.87
C ASN A 413 2.23 -11.49 17.34
N GLN A 414 1.13 -11.21 16.62
CA GLN A 414 1.06 -11.26 15.15
C GLN A 414 0.98 -9.87 14.50
N TRP A 415 0.50 -8.86 15.22
CA TRP A 415 0.09 -7.55 14.68
C TRP A 415 1.21 -6.78 13.95
N TYR A 416 2.49 -7.00 14.26
CA TYR A 416 3.62 -6.30 13.65
C TYR A 416 4.08 -6.89 12.30
N ARG A 417 3.52 -8.03 11.88
CA ARG A 417 3.97 -8.76 10.69
C ARG A 417 3.60 -8.06 9.37
N PRO A 418 2.39 -7.49 9.20
CA PRO A 418 2.04 -6.71 8.02
C PRO A 418 2.74 -5.35 8.03
N VAL A 419 3.38 -4.98 6.93
CA VAL A 419 4.00 -3.65 6.74
C VAL A 419 3.53 -3.03 5.43
N LEU A 420 3.45 -1.70 5.41
CA LEU A 420 3.10 -0.93 4.21
C LEU A 420 4.36 -0.30 3.62
N TYR A 421 4.66 -0.62 2.37
CA TYR A 421 5.53 0.19 1.53
C TYR A 421 4.67 1.19 0.77
N LEU A 422 4.98 2.48 0.88
CA LEU A 422 4.20 3.55 0.24
C LEU A 422 5.13 4.53 -0.45
N ARG A 423 4.96 4.65 -1.76
CA ARG A 423 5.70 5.59 -2.62
C ARG A 423 4.75 6.17 -3.67
N TRP A 424 3.97 7.15 -3.25
CA TRP A 424 2.96 7.81 -4.08
C TRP A 424 3.18 9.32 -4.04
N GLU A 425 3.10 9.96 -5.21
CA GLU A 425 3.13 11.42 -5.32
C GLU A 425 1.84 12.03 -4.74
N ASP A 426 1.99 13.06 -3.91
CA ASP A 426 0.90 13.86 -3.34
C ASP A 426 -0.22 13.05 -2.65
N ASN A 427 0.11 11.84 -2.20
CA ASN A 427 -0.82 10.92 -1.56
C ASN A 427 -0.15 10.24 -0.36
N GLU A 428 -0.06 10.98 0.74
CA GLU A 428 0.83 10.64 1.84
C GLU A 428 0.38 9.44 2.67
N GLY A 429 -0.93 9.20 2.74
CA GLY A 429 -1.55 8.06 3.40
C GLY A 429 -1.97 6.93 2.47
N GLY A 430 -1.84 7.09 1.15
CA GLY A 430 -2.26 6.10 0.16
C GLY A 430 -3.78 6.03 -0.05
N GLN A 431 -4.45 7.16 -0.12
CA GLN A 431 -5.88 7.27 -0.43
C GLN A 431 -6.18 6.63 -1.80
N LEU A 432 -6.98 5.56 -1.80
CA LEU A 432 -7.35 4.83 -3.03
C LEU A 432 -8.60 5.39 -3.70
N PHE A 433 -9.50 5.98 -2.93
CA PHE A 433 -10.75 6.55 -3.43
C PHE A 433 -10.57 8.00 -3.82
N LYS A 434 -11.36 8.48 -4.78
CA LYS A 434 -11.42 9.92 -5.05
C LYS A 434 -11.82 10.62 -3.76
N SER A 435 -11.08 11.65 -3.38
CA SER A 435 -11.57 12.56 -2.35
C SER A 435 -12.90 13.11 -2.84
N VAL A 436 -13.96 12.90 -2.07
CA VAL A 436 -15.10 13.80 -2.15
C VAL A 436 -14.51 15.10 -1.64
N GLU A 437 -14.21 16.04 -2.53
CA GLU A 437 -14.09 17.41 -2.08
C GLU A 437 -15.38 17.65 -1.28
N PRO A 438 -15.31 18.05 0.02
CA PRO A 438 -16.46 18.74 0.57
C PRO A 438 -16.79 19.79 -0.47
N ASP A 439 -18.06 19.96 -0.83
CA ASP A 439 -18.49 20.99 -1.76
C ASP A 439 -17.86 22.31 -1.29
N VAL A 440 -16.66 22.61 -1.78
CA VAL A 440 -15.99 23.85 -1.57
C VAL A 440 -16.79 24.65 -2.55
N LEU A 441 -17.89 25.24 -2.06
CA LEU A 441 -18.45 26.45 -2.65
C LEU A 441 -17.24 27.22 -3.12
N PRO A 442 -17.00 27.32 -4.45
CA PRO A 442 -15.69 27.59 -4.96
C PRO A 442 -15.15 28.78 -4.21
N GLN A 443 -14.05 28.58 -3.48
CA GLN A 443 -13.29 29.70 -2.94
C GLN A 443 -12.75 30.40 -4.18
N THR A 444 -13.59 31.28 -4.69
CA THR A 444 -13.21 32.36 -5.55
C THR A 444 -12.00 32.97 -4.85
N MET A 445 -10.82 32.77 -5.45
CA MET A 445 -9.86 33.87 -5.56
C MET A 445 -10.69 35.14 -5.78
N PRO A 446 -10.35 36.31 -5.25
CA PRO A 446 -11.09 37.53 -5.57
C PRO A 446 -10.93 37.83 -7.06
N THR A 447 -11.68 37.10 -7.89
CA THR A 447 -12.05 37.43 -9.24
C THR A 447 -12.81 38.70 -9.05
N GLN A 448 -12.27 39.77 -9.64
CA GLN A 448 -13.01 41.01 -9.79
C GLN A 448 -14.44 40.65 -10.17
N PRO A 449 -15.45 41.30 -9.54
CA PRO A 449 -16.84 40.98 -9.82
C PRO A 449 -17.03 40.99 -11.34
N PRO A 450 -17.71 39.98 -11.92
CA PRO A 450 -17.97 39.96 -13.35
C PRO A 450 -18.55 41.30 -13.74
N SER A 451 -18.00 41.91 -14.80
CA SER A 451 -18.49 43.18 -15.32
C SER A 451 -20.00 43.10 -15.53
N GLN A 452 -20.70 44.23 -15.41
CA GLN A 452 -22.16 44.27 -15.64
C GLN A 452 -22.55 43.58 -16.97
N SER A 453 -21.69 43.66 -17.99
CA SER A 453 -21.87 42.98 -19.27
C SER A 453 -21.91 41.45 -19.17
N SER A 454 -21.06 40.83 -18.35
CA SER A 454 -21.02 39.36 -18.20
C SER A 454 -22.25 38.82 -17.47
N ARG A 455 -22.83 39.57 -16.51
CA ARG A 455 -24.08 39.17 -15.85
C ARG A 455 -25.30 39.36 -16.75
N GLN A 456 -25.27 40.37 -17.61
CA GLN A 456 -26.34 40.63 -18.56
C GLN A 456 -26.36 39.57 -19.67
N LEU A 457 -25.18 39.17 -20.17
CA LEU A 457 -25.05 38.11 -21.17
C LEU A 457 -25.64 36.77 -20.68
N THR A 458 -25.30 36.33 -19.48
CA THR A 458 -25.82 35.06 -18.93
C THR A 458 -27.34 35.07 -18.78
N ARG A 459 -27.93 36.18 -18.32
CA ARG A 459 -29.40 36.29 -18.19
C ARG A 459 -30.10 36.24 -19.54
N LEU A 460 -29.59 36.97 -20.53
CA LEU A 460 -30.16 36.97 -21.87
C LEU A 460 -30.04 35.60 -22.56
N GLN A 461 -28.98 34.83 -22.27
CA GLN A 461 -28.84 33.46 -22.76
C GLN A 461 -29.87 32.51 -22.13
N GLU A 462 -30.11 32.61 -20.83
CA GLU A 462 -31.15 31.83 -20.13
C GLU A 462 -32.55 32.21 -20.62
N ASP A 463 -32.86 33.50 -20.71
CA ASP A 463 -34.16 34.00 -21.20
C ASP A 463 -34.41 33.56 -22.66
N LEU A 464 -33.37 33.49 -23.49
CA LEU A 464 -33.48 33.03 -24.88
C LEU A 464 -33.82 31.53 -24.96
N GLU A 465 -33.15 30.70 -24.16
CA GLU A 465 -33.38 29.25 -24.12
C GLU A 465 -34.83 28.95 -23.68
N ASP A 466 -35.31 29.61 -22.62
CA ASP A 466 -36.68 29.48 -22.13
C ASP A 466 -37.73 29.88 -23.20
N LEU A 467 -37.50 30.98 -23.91
CA LEU A 467 -38.41 31.44 -24.97
C LEU A 467 -38.41 30.52 -26.19
N GLU A 468 -37.25 29.97 -26.58
CA GLU A 468 -37.14 29.02 -27.68
C GLU A 468 -37.88 27.71 -27.36
N GLU A 469 -37.78 27.22 -26.12
CA GLU A 469 -38.57 26.08 -25.64
C GLU A 469 -40.08 26.36 -25.67
N GLU A 470 -40.51 27.53 -25.17
CA GLU A 470 -41.93 27.90 -25.19
C GLU A 470 -42.47 28.08 -26.62
N TYR A 471 -41.66 28.63 -27.52
CA TYR A 471 -41.99 28.77 -28.93
C TYR A 471 -42.19 27.41 -29.59
N GLU A 472 -41.28 26.46 -29.37
CA GLU A 472 -41.39 25.12 -29.96
C GLU A 472 -42.61 24.36 -29.42
N ALA A 473 -42.86 24.44 -28.11
CA ALA A 473 -44.04 23.87 -27.49
C ALA A 473 -45.34 24.45 -28.08
N CYS A 474 -45.40 25.78 -28.27
CA CYS A 474 -46.54 26.45 -28.88
C CYS A 474 -46.69 26.08 -30.37
N ARG A 475 -45.58 25.88 -31.10
CA ARG A 475 -45.56 25.50 -32.51
C ARG A 475 -46.12 24.10 -32.74
N ILE A 476 -45.78 23.17 -31.86
CA ILE A 476 -46.33 21.80 -31.86
C ILE A 476 -47.84 21.84 -31.65
N GLN A 477 -48.32 22.61 -30.66
CA GLN A 477 -49.76 22.78 -30.41
C GLN A 477 -50.48 23.40 -31.62
N TYR A 478 -49.91 24.43 -32.24
CA TYR A 478 -50.48 25.09 -33.41
C TYR A 478 -50.69 24.13 -34.60
N ARG A 479 -49.74 23.21 -34.84
CA ARG A 479 -49.85 22.20 -35.91
C ARG A 479 -50.95 21.16 -35.66
N GLY A 480 -51.30 20.89 -34.40
CA GLY A 480 -52.29 19.89 -34.00
C GLY A 480 -53.73 20.41 -33.84
N VAL A 481 -53.95 21.73 -33.85
CA VAL A 481 -55.27 22.33 -33.57
C VAL A 481 -56.20 22.28 -34.80
N ILE A 482 -57.44 21.87 -34.56
CA ILE A 482 -58.53 21.78 -35.54
C ILE A 482 -59.53 22.95 -35.37
N ASP A 483 -59.62 23.54 -34.18
CA ASP A 483 -60.49 24.67 -33.87
C ASP A 483 -59.91 26.02 -34.36
N ASP A 484 -60.70 26.79 -35.11
CA ASP A 484 -60.24 28.02 -35.75
C ASP A 484 -59.97 29.16 -34.75
N ALA A 485 -60.70 29.23 -33.63
CA ALA A 485 -60.50 30.26 -32.61
C ALA A 485 -59.19 30.05 -31.85
N GLU A 486 -58.92 28.81 -31.43
CA GLU A 486 -57.67 28.46 -30.75
C GLU A 486 -56.45 28.56 -31.69
N ARG A 487 -56.64 28.25 -32.98
CA ARG A 487 -55.60 28.43 -34.01
C ARG A 487 -55.21 29.91 -34.14
N ILE A 488 -56.17 30.83 -34.14
CA ILE A 488 -55.87 32.27 -34.20
C ILE A 488 -55.12 32.74 -32.95
N ARG A 489 -55.49 32.23 -31.76
CA ARG A 489 -54.83 32.54 -30.49
C ARG A 489 -53.38 32.07 -30.47
N LEU A 490 -53.13 30.81 -30.83
CA LEU A 490 -51.79 30.23 -30.87
C LEU A 490 -50.90 30.91 -31.92
N LYS A 491 -51.46 31.29 -33.08
CA LYS A 491 -50.72 32.06 -34.09
C LYS A 491 -50.25 33.42 -33.55
N ARG A 492 -51.09 34.13 -32.80
CA ARG A 492 -50.70 35.39 -32.14
C ARG A 492 -49.61 35.16 -31.10
N LYS A 493 -49.72 34.08 -30.32
CA LYS A 493 -48.70 33.72 -29.31
C LYS A 493 -47.35 33.40 -29.96
N LEU A 494 -47.34 32.61 -31.04
CA LEU A 494 -46.13 32.31 -31.82
C LEU A 494 -45.46 33.57 -32.38
N ASN A 495 -46.24 34.50 -32.93
CA ASN A 495 -45.68 35.75 -33.45
C ASN A 495 -45.03 36.58 -32.32
N ASN A 496 -45.67 36.68 -31.15
CA ASN A 496 -45.13 37.42 -30.01
C ASN A 496 -43.83 36.76 -29.48
N LEU A 497 -43.82 35.44 -29.29
CA LEU A 497 -42.63 34.71 -28.88
C LEU A 497 -41.49 34.86 -29.90
N SER A 498 -41.80 34.84 -31.21
CA SER A 498 -40.80 35.06 -32.26
C SER A 498 -40.20 36.47 -32.23
N GLU A 499 -41.00 37.50 -31.89
CA GLU A 499 -40.51 38.87 -31.74
C GLU A 499 -39.61 39.01 -30.51
N GLN A 500 -39.98 38.41 -29.39
CA GLN A 500 -39.18 38.42 -28.15
C GLN A 500 -37.84 37.70 -28.32
N ILE A 501 -37.84 36.53 -28.98
CA ILE A 501 -36.61 35.79 -29.31
C ILE A 501 -35.68 36.66 -30.17
N ALA A 502 -36.21 37.32 -31.20
CA ALA A 502 -35.42 38.19 -32.06
C ALA A 502 -34.83 39.39 -31.31
N GLU A 503 -35.60 39.99 -30.38
CA GLU A 503 -35.13 41.12 -29.56
C GLU A 503 -33.99 40.70 -28.62
N ILE A 504 -34.09 39.53 -27.98
CA ILE A 504 -33.02 39.02 -27.11
C ILE A 504 -31.77 38.62 -27.93
N GLN A 505 -31.95 38.02 -29.11
CA GLN A 505 -30.84 37.70 -30.01
C GLN A 505 -30.11 38.98 -30.47
N GLU A 506 -30.83 40.05 -30.79
CA GLU A 506 -30.23 41.34 -31.13
C GLU A 506 -29.49 41.97 -29.94
N GLN A 507 -30.04 41.88 -28.72
CA GLN A 507 -29.35 42.34 -27.50
C GLN A 507 -28.08 41.54 -27.22
N LEU A 508 -28.06 40.23 -27.51
CA LEU A 508 -26.87 39.38 -27.40
C LEU A 508 -25.80 39.70 -28.45
N GLU A 509 -26.19 40.11 -29.67
CA GLU A 509 -25.24 40.54 -30.70
C GLU A 509 -24.60 41.91 -30.40
N GLN A 510 -25.28 42.75 -29.61
CA GLN A 510 -24.81 44.09 -29.23
C GLN A 510 -23.89 44.11 -27.98
N LEU A 511 -23.82 43.00 -27.23
CA LEU A 511 -22.96 42.82 -26.05
C LEU A 511 -21.62 42.18 -26.40
#